data_AF-A0A5B7JXA1-F1
#
_entry.id   AF-A0A5B7JXA1-F1
#
_cell.length_a   1.000
_cell.length_b   1.000
_cell.length_c   1.000
_cell.angle_alpha   90.00
_cell.angle_beta   90.00
_cell.angle_gamma   90.00
#
_symmetry.space_group_name_H-M   'P 1'
#
loop_
_entity.id
_entity.type
_entity.pdbx_description
1 polymer ?
#
loop_
_entity_poly.entity_id
_entity_poly.type
_entity_poly.pdbx_seq_one_letter_code
_entity_poly.pdbx_strand_id
1 'polypeptide(L)'
;MSAHIAQIKRNRSLAYAGQMSQAERMVKRSRLDLKLGEEADNVAVPIPAVDRGRGDPRNILGIITARDLDTNLYQIACEAWNFMRSILKKSVRFVPSVTSD
;
A
#
# COMPACT_ATOMS: atom_id res chain seq x y z
N MET A 1 25.31 17.61 -27.98
CA MET A 1 24.75 17.40 -26.62
C MET A 1 24.64 15.89 -26.41
N SER A 2 25.37 15.30 -25.46
CA SER A 2 25.54 13.83 -25.35
C SER A 2 24.20 13.12 -25.10
N ALA A 3 23.92 12.05 -25.86
CA ALA A 3 22.71 11.22 -25.74
C ALA A 3 22.48 10.72 -24.30
N HIS A 4 23.56 10.48 -23.56
CA HIS A 4 23.53 10.09 -22.15
C HIS A 4 22.90 11.16 -21.25
N ILE A 5 23.21 12.45 -21.49
CA ILE A 5 22.64 13.57 -20.73
C ILE A 5 21.15 13.71 -21.03
N ALA A 6 20.73 13.50 -22.27
CA ALA A 6 19.31 13.49 -22.65
C ALA A 6 18.54 12.35 -21.97
N GLN A 7 19.13 11.14 -21.91
CA GLN A 7 18.57 9.98 -21.21
C GLN A 7 18.35 10.26 -19.72
N ILE A 8 19.35 10.86 -19.05
CA ILE A 8 19.25 11.21 -17.62
C ILE A 8 18.13 12.22 -17.38
N LYS A 9 18.04 13.28 -18.20
CA LYS A 9 16.97 14.28 -18.08
C LYS A 9 15.59 13.65 -18.25
N ARG A 10 15.45 12.74 -19.22
CA ARG A 10 14.20 11.99 -19.45
C ARG A 10 13.82 11.10 -18.27
N ASN A 11 14.76 10.34 -17.73
CA ASN A 11 14.50 9.47 -16.58
C ASN A 11 14.09 10.27 -15.34
N ARG A 12 14.71 11.43 -15.13
CA ARG A 12 14.35 12.35 -14.03
C ARG A 12 12.94 12.91 -14.20
N SER A 13 12.56 13.33 -15.40
CA SER A 13 11.21 13.85 -15.64
C SER A 13 10.14 12.77 -15.47
N LEU A 14 10.39 11.54 -15.92
CA LEU A 14 9.51 10.40 -15.71
C LEU A 14 9.37 10.03 -14.23
N ALA A 15 10.49 10.03 -13.48
CA ALA A 15 10.46 9.75 -12.05
C ALA A 15 9.64 10.79 -11.29
N TYR A 16 9.82 12.08 -11.62
CA TYR A 16 9.04 13.17 -11.03
C TYR A 16 7.53 13.03 -11.32
N ALA A 17 7.15 12.78 -12.57
CA ALA A 17 5.75 12.56 -12.94
C ALA A 17 5.16 11.34 -12.22
N GLY A 18 5.93 10.27 -12.08
CA GLY A 18 5.55 9.08 -11.31
C GLY A 18 5.25 9.39 -9.85
N GLN A 19 6.15 10.12 -9.19
CA GLN A 19 6.00 10.56 -7.79
C GLN A 19 4.77 11.45 -7.60
N MET A 20 4.55 12.43 -8.48
CA MET A 20 3.38 13.30 -8.43
C MET A 20 2.08 12.50 -8.57
N SER A 21 2.00 11.60 -9.57
CA SER A 21 0.82 10.76 -9.76
C SER A 21 0.53 9.85 -8.55
N GLN A 22 1.58 9.42 -7.85
CA GLN A 22 1.44 8.60 -6.65
C GLN A 22 0.92 9.43 -5.47
N ALA A 23 1.48 10.61 -5.25
CA ALA A 23 1.02 11.53 -4.21
C ALA A 23 -0.47 11.87 -4.38
N GLU A 24 -0.90 12.15 -5.62
CA GLU A 24 -2.32 12.38 -5.93
C GLU A 24 -3.21 11.18 -5.58
N ARG A 25 -2.77 9.96 -5.90
CA ARG A 25 -3.49 8.73 -5.53
C ARG A 25 -3.58 8.56 -4.01
N MET A 26 -2.51 8.88 -3.27
CA MET A 26 -2.51 8.82 -1.81
C MET A 26 -3.51 9.81 -1.20
N VAL A 27 -3.54 11.05 -1.69
CA VAL A 27 -4.48 12.10 -1.23
C VAL A 27 -5.93 11.74 -1.56
N LYS A 28 -6.21 11.22 -2.76
CA LYS A 28 -7.58 10.78 -3.10
C LYS A 28 -8.04 9.65 -2.18
N ARG A 29 -7.14 8.73 -1.82
CA ARG A 29 -7.46 7.58 -0.97
C ARG A 29 -7.60 7.95 0.51
N SER A 30 -6.86 8.96 0.99
CA SER A 30 -7.00 9.45 2.36
C SER A 30 -8.31 10.19 2.61
N ARG A 31 -9.03 10.58 1.55
CA ARG A 31 -10.35 11.23 1.62
C ARG A 31 -11.52 10.26 1.59
N LEU A 32 -11.27 8.97 1.40
CA LEU A 32 -12.33 7.96 1.44
C LEU A 32 -12.64 7.65 2.91
N ASP A 33 -13.86 7.96 3.33
CA ASP A 33 -14.41 7.47 4.59
C ASP A 33 -14.72 5.98 4.44
N LEU A 34 -13.75 5.18 4.83
CA LEU A 34 -13.88 3.73 4.89
C LEU A 34 -14.61 3.36 6.18
N LYS A 35 -15.52 2.39 6.10
CA LYS A 35 -16.04 1.75 7.32
C LYS A 35 -14.86 1.16 8.09
N LEU A 36 -14.88 1.41 9.40
CA LEU A 36 -13.94 0.81 10.32
C LEU A 36 -14.21 -0.70 10.35
N GLY A 37 -13.14 -1.50 10.30
CA GLY A 37 -13.25 -2.94 10.45
C GLY A 37 -13.28 -3.32 11.93
N GLU A 38 -13.97 -4.40 12.23
CA GLU A 38 -14.01 -5.00 13.56
C GLU A 38 -13.10 -6.22 13.63
N GLU A 39 -12.84 -6.70 14.84
CA GLU A 39 -12.10 -7.95 15.03
C GLU A 39 -12.85 -9.12 14.35
N ALA A 40 -12.08 -10.06 13.78
CA ALA A 40 -12.53 -11.18 12.96
C ALA A 40 -13.06 -10.84 11.55
N ASP A 41 -13.09 -9.56 11.14
CA ASP A 41 -13.45 -9.21 9.76
C ASP A 41 -12.36 -9.64 8.75
N ASN A 42 -12.81 -10.13 7.61
CA ASN A 42 -11.97 -10.40 6.45
C ASN A 42 -11.68 -9.09 5.71
N VAL A 43 -10.40 -8.79 5.47
CA VAL A 43 -9.98 -7.55 4.85
C VAL A 43 -8.96 -7.76 3.73
N ALA A 44 -9.07 -6.91 2.71
CA ALA A 44 -8.12 -6.83 1.61
C ALA A 44 -7.24 -5.59 1.77
N VAL A 45 -5.97 -5.78 2.12
CA VAL A 45 -4.99 -4.71 2.32
C VAL A 45 -4.22 -4.46 1.02
N PRO A 46 -4.45 -3.34 0.33
CA PRO A 46 -3.73 -2.98 -0.88
C PRO A 46 -2.26 -2.67 -0.59
N ILE A 47 -1.38 -3.27 -1.38
CA ILE A 47 0.06 -3.00 -1.32
C ILE A 47 0.35 -1.75 -2.15
N PRO A 48 1.10 -0.76 -1.61
CA PRO A 48 1.52 0.39 -2.38
C PRO A 48 2.29 -0.02 -3.64
N ALA A 49 2.04 0.68 -4.74
CA ALA A 49 2.66 0.34 -6.02
C ALA A 49 4.21 0.39 -6.01
N VAL A 50 4.81 1.14 -5.09
CA VAL A 50 6.27 1.24 -4.91
C VAL A 50 6.89 0.02 -4.23
N ASP A 51 6.11 -0.65 -3.38
CA ASP A 51 6.55 -1.85 -2.66
C ASP A 51 6.22 -3.13 -3.45
N ARG A 52 5.64 -2.97 -4.64
CA ARG A 52 5.13 -4.05 -5.48
C ARG A 52 6.05 -4.27 -6.69
N GLY A 53 6.67 -5.44 -6.76
CA GLY A 53 7.40 -5.94 -7.91
C GLY A 53 6.50 -6.40 -9.06
N ARG A 54 7.11 -6.72 -10.20
CA ARG A 54 6.39 -7.22 -11.38
C ARG A 54 5.88 -8.64 -11.11
N GLY A 55 4.57 -8.80 -11.03
CA GLY A 55 3.92 -10.10 -10.74
C GLY A 55 3.40 -10.21 -9.31
N ASP A 56 3.73 -9.26 -8.45
CA ASP A 56 3.27 -9.28 -7.06
C ASP A 56 1.75 -9.00 -6.95
N PRO A 57 1.08 -9.67 -6.00
CA PRO A 57 -0.35 -9.46 -5.76
C PRO A 57 -0.64 -7.99 -5.44
N ARG A 58 -1.83 -7.53 -5.82
CA ARG A 58 -2.24 -6.13 -5.56
C ARG A 58 -2.65 -5.90 -4.11
N ASN A 59 -3.23 -6.93 -3.49
CA ASN A 59 -3.75 -6.89 -2.14
C ASN A 59 -3.26 -8.12 -1.37
N ILE A 60 -3.07 -7.96 -0.06
CA ILE A 60 -2.90 -9.03 0.92
C ILE A 60 -4.26 -9.29 1.54
N LEU A 61 -4.70 -10.55 1.57
CA LEU A 61 -5.91 -10.94 2.28
C LEU A 61 -5.54 -11.38 3.70
N GLY A 62 -6.34 -10.96 4.67
CA GLY A 62 -6.13 -11.32 6.06
C GLY A 62 -7.36 -11.04 6.92
N ILE A 63 -7.22 -11.36 8.21
CA ILE A 63 -8.25 -11.18 9.23
C ILE A 63 -7.76 -10.16 10.24
N ILE A 64 -8.61 -9.22 10.64
CA ILE A 64 -8.29 -8.29 11.73
C ILE A 64 -8.27 -9.07 13.05
N THR A 65 -7.15 -9.03 13.77
CA THR A 65 -7.02 -9.69 15.07
C THR A 65 -7.11 -8.73 16.25
N ALA A 66 -6.75 -7.47 16.03
CA ALA A 66 -6.82 -6.43 17.05
C ALA A 66 -6.80 -5.06 16.39
N ARG A 67 -7.38 -4.06 17.07
CA ARG A 67 -7.32 -2.65 16.70
C ARG A 67 -6.82 -1.81 17.87
N ASP A 68 -5.84 -0.98 17.61
CA ASP A 68 -5.39 0.05 18.55
C ASP A 68 -6.28 1.29 18.40
N LEU A 69 -7.00 1.64 19.46
CA LEU A 69 -7.95 2.76 19.48
C LEU A 69 -7.25 4.13 19.53
N ASP A 70 -6.04 4.20 20.09
CA ASP A 70 -5.29 5.46 20.22
C ASP A 70 -4.66 5.85 18.88
N THR A 71 -4.13 4.86 18.16
CA THR A 71 -3.43 5.10 16.88
C THR A 71 -4.30 4.81 15.64
N ASN A 72 -5.46 4.18 15.82
CA ASN A 72 -6.33 3.67 14.75
C ASN A 72 -5.61 2.71 13.78
N LEU A 73 -4.67 1.92 14.31
CA LEU A 73 -3.93 0.91 13.57
C LEU A 73 -4.50 -0.49 13.80
N TYR A 74 -4.31 -1.36 12.81
CA TYR A 74 -4.85 -2.71 12.82
C TYR A 74 -3.74 -3.74 12.82
N GLN A 75 -3.93 -4.78 13.62
CA GLN A 75 -3.16 -6.01 13.52
C GLN A 75 -3.92 -6.99 12.63
N ILE A 76 -3.25 -7.50 11.60
CA ILE A 76 -3.87 -8.33 10.57
C ILE A 76 -3.08 -9.64 10.47
N ALA A 77 -3.78 -10.75 10.71
CA ALA A 77 -3.23 -12.09 10.47
C ALA A 77 -3.41 -12.47 9.00
N CYS A 78 -2.33 -12.88 8.35
CA CYS A 78 -2.32 -13.30 6.95
C CYS A 78 -1.69 -14.69 6.84
N GLU A 79 -2.26 -15.56 6.01
CA GLU A 79 -1.78 -16.94 5.82
C GLU A 79 -0.49 -17.02 4.97
N ALA A 80 -0.15 -15.95 4.24
CA ALA A 80 0.98 -15.91 3.31
C ALA A 80 2.34 -15.60 4.00
N TRP A 81 2.87 -16.57 4.76
CA TRP A 81 4.14 -16.46 5.50
C TRP A 81 5.38 -16.12 4.63
N ASN A 82 5.38 -16.52 3.35
CA ASN A 82 6.55 -16.34 2.46
C ASN A 82 6.65 -14.94 1.84
N PHE A 83 5.56 -14.21 1.68
CA PHE A 83 5.53 -12.91 1.01
C PHE A 83 5.86 -11.75 1.98
N MET A 84 5.51 -11.90 3.27
CA MET A 84 5.70 -10.86 4.27
C MET A 84 7.17 -10.61 4.65
N ARG A 85 8.08 -11.58 4.47
CA ARG A 85 9.51 -11.42 4.87
C ARG A 85 10.24 -10.34 4.06
N SER A 86 9.76 -10.04 2.86
CA SER A 86 10.25 -8.97 1.99
C SER A 86 9.74 -7.58 2.42
N ILE A 87 8.46 -7.48 2.80
CA ILE A 87 7.76 -6.21 3.02
C ILE A 87 7.89 -5.72 4.47
N LEU A 88 7.94 -6.63 5.47
CA LEU A 88 7.89 -6.30 6.91
C LEU A 88 9.17 -5.71 7.51
N LYS A 89 10.21 -5.38 6.74
CA LYS A 89 11.32 -4.57 7.28
C LYS A 89 10.90 -3.12 7.60
N LYS A 90 9.68 -2.72 7.25
CA LYS A 90 9.07 -1.46 7.68
C LYS A 90 7.63 -1.72 8.10
N SER A 91 7.28 -1.33 9.32
CA SER A 91 5.92 -1.35 9.85
C SER A 91 4.98 -0.58 8.92
N VAL A 92 4.08 -1.27 8.22
CA VAL A 92 3.10 -0.61 7.34
C VAL A 92 1.84 -0.33 8.14
N ARG A 93 1.55 0.95 8.32
CA ARG A 93 0.32 1.47 8.91
C ARG A 93 -0.76 1.50 7.85
N PHE A 94 -1.91 0.86 8.09
CA PHE A 94 -3.00 0.83 7.13
C PHE A 94 -4.39 0.88 7.79
N VAL A 95 -5.34 1.51 7.10
CA VAL A 95 -6.77 1.52 7.44
C VAL A 95 -7.48 0.55 6.49
N PRO A 96 -7.87 -0.66 6.94
CA PRO A 96 -8.56 -1.63 6.10
C PRO A 96 -9.90 -1.08 5.62
N SER A 97 -10.22 -1.32 4.35
CA SER A 97 -11.56 -1.11 3.79
C SER A 97 -12.32 -2.43 3.83
N VAL A 98 -13.40 -2.49 4.59
CA VAL A 98 -14.35 -3.63 4.54
C VAL A 98 -15.26 -3.41 3.32
N THR A 99 -15.13 -4.27 2.31
CA THR A 99 -16.14 -4.40 1.25
C THR A 99 -17.25 -5.32 1.75
N SER A 100 -18.43 -4.75 1.98
CA SER A 100 -19.66 -5.51 2.17
C SER A 100 -20.17 -5.93 0.79
N ASP A 101 -20.37 -7.24 0.58
CA ASP A 101 -21.22 -7.76 -0.49
C ASP A 101 -22.70 -7.44 -0.20
#